data_AF-A0A7X5VNB4-F1
#
_entry.id   AF-A0A7X5VNB4-F1
#
_cell.length_a   1.000
_cell.length_b   1.000
_cell.length_c   1.000
_cell.angle_alpha   90.00
_cell.angle_beta   90.00
_cell.angle_gamma   90.00
#
_symmetry.space_group_name_H-M   'P 1'
#
loop_
_entity.id
_entity.type
_entity.pdbx_description
1 polymer ?
#
loop_
_entity_poly.entity_id
_entity_poly.type
_entity_poly.pdbx_seq_one_letter_code
_entity_poly.pdbx_strand_id
1 'polypeptide(L)'
;MKPRRVRFDIRRQGLPFLVGLLGLIAVNLLVWVVLVRPNAVEYSQRTRGGEGEERQKLREDRASVQNAEAYVTALGKAADDWRYLRTEILSTRDEKLVEVMQELTRLCAEFRIDINTVQIKNEVLREEGLDRFAMIVPLQGGYASLRKFLQAVEASEKFMVVERVALDGVSHGAAARNLQLNITVASYFSLASPGQDES
;
A
#
# COMPACT_ATOMS: atom_id res chain seq x y z
N MET A 1 -75.23 -38.65 -65.06
CA MET A 1 -74.62 -39.55 -64.05
C MET A 1 -74.73 -38.89 -62.68
N LYS A 2 -75.39 -39.53 -61.71
CA LYS A 2 -75.69 -38.97 -60.37
C LYS A 2 -74.59 -39.37 -59.37
N PRO A 3 -74.02 -38.43 -58.56
CA PRO A 3 -72.96 -38.76 -57.61
C PRO A 3 -73.52 -39.46 -56.36
N ARG A 4 -72.90 -40.59 -55.99
CA ARG A 4 -73.21 -41.38 -54.79
C ARG A 4 -72.53 -40.71 -53.58
N ARG A 5 -73.31 -40.09 -52.69
CA ARG A 5 -72.78 -39.54 -51.41
C ARG A 5 -72.71 -40.67 -50.39
N VAL A 6 -71.50 -41.05 -49.99
CA VAL A 6 -71.26 -41.97 -48.86
C VAL A 6 -71.50 -41.18 -47.57
N ARG A 7 -72.57 -41.51 -46.85
CA ARG A 7 -72.83 -40.98 -45.50
C ARG A 7 -72.00 -41.79 -44.50
N PHE A 8 -70.90 -41.21 -44.01
CA PHE A 8 -70.20 -41.74 -42.84
C PHE A 8 -70.99 -41.33 -41.59
N ASP A 9 -71.58 -42.32 -40.91
CA ASP A 9 -72.31 -42.13 -39.67
C ASP A 9 -71.32 -42.14 -38.48
N ILE A 10 -70.88 -40.94 -38.10
CA ILE A 10 -69.78 -40.69 -37.14
C ILE A 10 -70.17 -41.05 -35.69
N ARG A 11 -71.44 -41.31 -35.38
CA ARG A 11 -71.90 -41.45 -33.99
C ARG A 11 -71.75 -42.85 -33.38
N ARG A 12 -71.61 -43.92 -34.18
CA ARG A 12 -71.50 -45.30 -33.66
C ARG A 12 -70.13 -45.95 -33.84
N GLN A 13 -69.29 -45.46 -34.76
CA GLN A 13 -67.92 -45.96 -35.00
C GLN A 13 -66.81 -45.07 -34.43
N GLY A 14 -67.15 -43.92 -33.83
CA GLY A 14 -66.16 -42.99 -33.28
C GLY A 14 -65.40 -43.51 -32.05
N LEU A 15 -66.02 -44.37 -31.23
CA LEU A 15 -65.41 -44.86 -29.98
C LEU A 15 -64.12 -45.69 -30.19
N PRO A 16 -64.09 -46.73 -31.06
CA PRO A 16 -62.85 -47.49 -31.27
C PRO A 16 -61.74 -46.64 -31.92
N PHE A 17 -62.09 -45.68 -32.76
CA PHE A 17 -61.12 -44.74 -33.36
C PHE A 17 -60.50 -43.82 -32.30
N LEU A 18 -61.31 -43.31 -31.37
CA LEU A 18 -60.84 -42.45 -30.28
C LEU A 18 -59.89 -43.19 -29.34
N VAL A 19 -60.22 -44.45 -28.99
CA VAL A 19 -59.35 -45.30 -28.16
C VAL A 19 -58.03 -45.60 -28.88
N GLY A 20 -58.08 -45.92 -30.18
CA GLY A 20 -56.86 -46.13 -30.98
C GLY A 20 -55.96 -44.89 -31.06
N LEU A 21 -56.56 -43.71 -31.27
CA LEU A 21 -55.84 -42.44 -31.33
C LEU A 21 -55.20 -42.08 -29.98
N LEU A 22 -55.93 -42.29 -28.88
CA LEU A 22 -55.46 -42.01 -27.52
C LEU A 22 -54.31 -42.96 -27.14
N GLY A 23 -54.40 -44.23 -27.53
CA GLY A 23 -53.31 -45.19 -27.40
C GLY A 23 -52.06 -44.75 -28.17
N LEU A 24 -52.21 -44.29 -29.41
CA LEU A 24 -51.09 -43.84 -30.23
C LEU A 24 -50.42 -42.57 -29.67
N ILE A 25 -51.21 -41.63 -29.15
CA ILE A 25 -50.70 -40.46 -28.43
C ILE A 25 -49.92 -40.90 -27.17
N ALA A 26 -50.47 -41.83 -26.39
CA ALA A 26 -49.81 -42.31 -25.18
C ALA A 26 -48.45 -42.99 -25.50
N VAL A 27 -48.39 -43.81 -26.55
CA VAL A 27 -47.13 -44.41 -27.01
C VAL A 27 -46.14 -43.35 -27.46
N ASN A 28 -46.57 -42.36 -28.25
CA ASN A 28 -45.69 -41.28 -28.71
C ASN A 28 -45.14 -40.46 -27.53
N LEU A 29 -45.98 -40.16 -26.54
CA LEU A 29 -45.58 -39.45 -25.32
C LEU A 29 -44.58 -40.26 -24.50
N LEU A 30 -44.79 -41.57 -24.40
CA LEU A 30 -43.88 -42.49 -23.72
C LEU A 30 -42.52 -42.57 -24.42
N VAL A 31 -42.50 -42.68 -25.75
CA VAL A 31 -41.27 -42.65 -26.54
C VAL A 31 -40.54 -41.32 -26.35
N TRP A 32 -41.26 -40.19 -26.38
CA TRP A 32 -40.67 -38.88 -26.16
C TRP A 32 -40.03 -38.76 -24.76
N VAL A 33 -40.73 -39.21 -23.70
CA VAL A 33 -40.19 -39.16 -22.34
C VAL A 33 -38.96 -40.05 -22.19
N VAL A 34 -38.97 -41.26 -22.76
CA VAL A 34 -37.85 -42.21 -22.64
C VAL A 34 -36.63 -41.75 -23.44
N LEU A 35 -36.84 -41.17 -24.63
CA LEU A 35 -35.73 -40.80 -25.52
C LEU A 35 -35.16 -39.40 -25.26
N VAL A 36 -36.01 -38.43 -24.88
CA VAL A 36 -35.62 -37.01 -24.76
C VAL A 36 -35.12 -36.65 -23.36
N ARG A 37 -35.68 -37.25 -22.29
CA ARG A 37 -35.18 -36.98 -20.93
C ARG A 37 -33.71 -37.30 -20.70
N PRO A 38 -33.17 -38.48 -21.09
CA PRO A 38 -31.79 -38.79 -20.76
C PRO A 38 -30.81 -37.80 -21.42
N ASN A 39 -31.10 -37.38 -22.64
CA ASN A 39 -30.26 -36.43 -23.37
C ASN A 39 -30.33 -35.01 -22.79
N ALA A 40 -31.51 -34.55 -22.35
CA ALA A 40 -31.66 -33.19 -21.80
C ALA A 40 -30.92 -32.98 -20.46
N VAL A 41 -30.78 -34.04 -19.65
CA VAL A 41 -30.08 -33.96 -18.36
C VAL A 41 -28.56 -33.81 -18.56
N GLU A 42 -28.00 -34.48 -19.57
CA GLU A 42 -26.56 -34.47 -19.83
C GLU A 42 -26.05 -33.11 -20.34
N TYR A 43 -26.84 -32.41 -21.15
CA TYR A 43 -26.50 -31.04 -21.57
C TYR A 43 -26.55 -30.04 -20.41
N SER A 44 -27.54 -30.15 -19.52
CA SER A 44 -27.67 -29.21 -18.39
C SER A 44 -26.55 -29.31 -17.34
N GLN A 45 -25.94 -30.50 -17.20
CA GLN A 45 -24.83 -30.73 -16.27
C GLN A 45 -23.50 -30.20 -16.81
N ARG A 46 -23.25 -30.29 -18.13
CA ARG A 46 -22.04 -29.72 -18.75
C ARG A 46 -22.05 -28.19 -18.76
N THR A 47 -23.19 -27.55 -18.98
CA THR A 47 -23.26 -26.07 -18.99
C THR A 47 -23.17 -25.46 -17.59
N ARG A 48 -23.74 -26.10 -16.56
CA ARG A 48 -23.66 -25.60 -15.17
C ARG A 48 -22.30 -25.80 -14.51
N GLY A 49 -21.54 -26.82 -14.90
CA GLY A 49 -20.19 -27.07 -14.37
C GLY A 49 -19.14 -26.09 -14.90
N GLY A 50 -19.19 -25.78 -16.20
CA GLY A 50 -18.20 -24.90 -16.84
C GLY A 50 -18.31 -23.42 -16.47
N GLU A 51 -19.54 -22.90 -16.31
CA GLU A 51 -19.76 -21.47 -16.00
C GLU A 51 -19.24 -21.06 -14.61
N GLY A 52 -19.16 -21.99 -13.66
CA GLY A 52 -18.66 -21.74 -12.31
C GLY A 52 -17.13 -21.60 -12.28
N GLU A 53 -16.42 -22.54 -12.89
CA GLU A 53 -14.95 -22.55 -12.95
C GLU A 53 -14.41 -21.38 -13.77
N GLU A 54 -15.04 -21.05 -14.90
CA GLU A 54 -14.61 -19.93 -15.75
C GLU A 54 -14.83 -18.58 -15.04
N ARG A 55 -15.95 -18.42 -14.31
CA ARG A 55 -16.17 -17.24 -13.47
C ARG A 55 -15.20 -17.15 -12.31
N GLN A 56 -14.79 -18.28 -11.75
CA GLN A 56 -13.81 -18.31 -10.66
C GLN A 56 -12.42 -17.89 -11.17
N LYS A 57 -11.96 -18.44 -12.30
CA LYS A 57 -10.71 -18.02 -12.95
C LYS A 57 -10.71 -16.54 -13.30
N LEU A 58 -11.80 -16.02 -13.88
CA LEU A 58 -11.91 -14.59 -14.19
C LEU A 58 -11.86 -13.69 -12.94
N ARG A 59 -12.33 -14.19 -11.78
CA ARG A 59 -12.22 -13.45 -10.51
C ARG A 59 -10.79 -13.46 -9.97
N GLU A 60 -10.12 -14.61 -10.04
CA GLU A 60 -8.73 -14.76 -9.61
C GLU A 60 -7.80 -13.91 -10.50
N ASP A 61 -7.98 -13.95 -11.82
CA ASP A 61 -7.23 -13.12 -12.76
C ASP A 61 -7.44 -11.63 -12.48
N ARG A 62 -8.68 -11.18 -12.29
CA ARG A 62 -8.97 -9.78 -11.93
C ARG A 62 -8.34 -9.37 -10.61
N ALA A 63 -8.38 -10.23 -9.60
CA ALA A 63 -7.74 -9.97 -8.31
C ALA A 63 -6.21 -9.86 -8.47
N SER A 64 -5.60 -10.71 -9.30
CA SER A 64 -4.16 -10.65 -9.58
C SER A 64 -3.75 -9.36 -10.29
N VAL A 65 -4.55 -8.91 -11.27
CA VAL A 65 -4.31 -7.65 -12.01
C VAL A 65 -4.48 -6.45 -11.08
N GLN A 66 -5.54 -6.42 -10.25
CA GLN A 66 -5.74 -5.33 -9.28
C GLN A 66 -4.58 -5.24 -8.28
N ASN A 67 -4.09 -6.39 -7.80
CA ASN A 67 -2.94 -6.42 -6.89
C ASN A 67 -1.66 -5.94 -7.58
N ALA A 68 -1.45 -6.31 -8.85
CA ALA A 68 -0.30 -5.85 -9.64
C ALA A 68 -0.37 -4.33 -9.90
N GLU A 69 -1.54 -3.80 -10.26
CA GLU A 69 -1.75 -2.35 -10.44
C GLU A 69 -1.54 -1.58 -9.13
N ALA A 70 -2.05 -2.10 -8.01
CA ALA A 70 -1.83 -1.52 -6.69
C ALA A 70 -0.32 -1.51 -6.33
N TYR A 71 0.40 -2.58 -6.64
CA TYR A 71 1.84 -2.68 -6.41
C TYR A 71 2.64 -1.68 -7.25
N VAL A 72 2.35 -1.56 -8.55
CA VAL A 72 2.98 -0.57 -9.44
C VAL A 72 2.68 0.85 -8.97
N THR A 73 1.45 1.11 -8.55
CA THR A 73 1.05 2.42 -8.01
C THR A 73 1.80 2.75 -6.72
N ALA A 74 1.99 1.76 -5.83
CA ALA A 74 2.76 1.93 -4.60
C ALA A 74 4.25 2.19 -4.89
N LEU A 75 4.84 1.51 -5.87
CA LEU A 75 6.21 1.78 -6.32
C LEU A 75 6.38 3.18 -6.90
N GLY A 76 5.44 3.64 -7.72
CA GLY A 76 5.45 5.00 -8.26
C GLY A 76 5.43 6.05 -7.16
N LYS A 77 4.52 5.90 -6.17
CA LYS A 77 4.46 6.77 -5.00
C LYS A 77 5.76 6.76 -4.19
N ALA A 78 6.33 5.59 -3.93
CA ALA A 78 7.58 5.48 -3.20
C ALA A 78 8.75 6.19 -3.92
N ALA A 79 8.80 6.11 -5.26
CA ALA A 79 9.80 6.81 -6.05
C ALA A 79 9.62 8.34 -6.03
N ASP A 80 8.37 8.81 -6.04
CA ASP A 80 8.05 10.23 -5.94
C ASP A 80 8.32 10.78 -4.52
N ASP A 81 7.96 10.04 -3.48
CA ASP A 81 8.28 10.36 -2.07
C ASP A 81 9.79 10.42 -1.87
N TRP A 82 10.55 9.49 -2.47
CA TRP A 82 12.00 9.50 -2.45
C TRP A 82 12.59 10.72 -3.16
N ARG A 83 12.04 11.09 -4.32
CA ARG A 83 12.45 12.28 -5.06
C ARG A 83 12.19 13.54 -4.23
N TYR A 84 10.99 13.66 -3.66
CA TYR A 84 10.61 14.77 -2.78
C TYR A 84 11.54 14.88 -1.57
N LEU A 85 11.84 13.77 -0.90
CA LEU A 85 12.77 13.75 0.22
C LEU A 85 14.17 14.21 -0.21
N ARG A 86 14.66 13.75 -1.37
CA ARG A 86 15.98 14.15 -1.89
C ARG A 86 16.05 15.63 -2.30
N THR A 87 15.03 16.15 -2.97
CA THR A 87 15.08 17.51 -3.53
C THR A 87 14.62 18.56 -2.53
N GLU A 88 13.51 18.30 -1.83
CA GLU A 88 12.83 19.29 -1.00
C GLU A 88 13.26 19.23 0.47
N ILE A 89 13.54 18.03 0.99
CA ILE A 89 13.94 17.86 2.40
C ILE A 89 15.47 17.96 2.52
N LEU A 90 16.21 17.15 1.75
CA LEU A 90 17.68 17.06 1.75
C LEU A 90 18.37 18.09 0.83
N SER A 91 17.71 19.22 0.54
CA SER A 91 18.19 20.29 -0.36
C SER A 91 19.65 20.71 -0.10
N THR A 92 20.24 21.45 -1.03
CA THR A 92 21.67 21.78 -1.05
C THR A 92 22.21 22.29 0.28
N ARG A 93 23.35 21.72 0.67
CA ARG A 93 24.10 22.02 1.89
C ARG A 93 24.17 23.52 2.18
N ASP A 94 24.53 24.35 1.20
CA ASP A 94 24.86 25.76 1.47
C ASP A 94 23.67 26.61 1.94
N GLU A 95 22.46 26.33 1.45
CA GLU A 95 21.26 27.06 1.86
C GLU A 95 20.72 26.57 3.20
N LYS A 96 20.57 25.25 3.36
CA LYS A 96 19.95 24.68 4.57
C LYS A 96 20.90 24.59 5.76
N LEU A 97 22.21 24.52 5.55
CA LEU A 97 23.18 24.48 6.65
C LEU A 97 23.09 25.75 7.49
N VAL A 98 22.96 26.92 6.86
CA VAL A 98 22.82 28.20 7.58
C VAL A 98 21.55 28.20 8.42
N GLU A 99 20.44 27.73 7.87
CA GLU A 99 19.17 27.63 8.59
C GLU A 99 19.23 26.64 9.76
N VAL A 100 19.85 25.47 9.56
CA VAL A 100 20.08 24.47 10.62
C VAL A 100 20.98 25.03 11.72
N MET A 101 22.03 25.76 11.36
CA MET A 101 22.92 26.42 12.33
C MET A 101 22.21 27.53 13.11
N GLN A 102 21.35 28.32 12.45
CA GLN A 102 20.56 29.36 13.12
C GLN A 102 19.57 28.75 14.10
N GLU A 103 18.84 27.71 13.69
CA GLU A 103 17.88 27.02 14.53
C GLU A 103 18.55 26.33 15.71
N LEU A 104 19.70 25.70 15.50
CA LEU A 104 20.47 25.13 16.61
C LEU A 104 21.02 26.21 17.55
N THR A 105 21.47 27.35 17.03
CA THR A 105 21.91 28.48 17.86
C THR A 105 20.76 28.98 18.73
N ARG A 106 19.55 29.06 18.17
CA ARG A 106 18.33 29.40 18.90
C ARG A 106 18.02 28.38 19.99
N LEU A 107 18.09 27.08 19.69
CA LEU A 107 17.91 26.00 20.67
C LEU A 107 18.98 26.06 21.78
N CYS A 108 20.24 26.27 21.44
CA CYS A 108 21.31 26.42 22.44
C CYS A 108 21.06 27.62 23.36
N ALA A 109 20.63 28.76 22.80
CA ALA A 109 20.28 29.95 23.58
C ALA A 109 19.09 29.71 24.52
N GLU A 110 18.05 29.02 24.06
CA GLU A 110 16.87 28.69 24.87
C GLU A 110 17.23 27.81 26.08
N PHE A 111 18.12 26.83 25.88
CA PHE A 111 18.57 25.91 26.91
C PHE A 111 19.80 26.40 27.69
N ARG A 112 20.26 27.64 27.44
CA ARG A 112 21.46 28.25 28.05
C ARG A 112 22.73 27.40 27.88
N ILE A 113 22.86 26.74 26.74
CA ILE A 113 24.02 25.97 26.35
C ILE A 113 25.00 26.91 25.65
N ASP A 114 26.28 26.87 26.05
CA ASP A 114 27.32 27.65 25.38
C ASP A 114 27.63 27.01 24.02
N ILE A 115 27.35 27.74 22.95
CA ILE A 115 27.60 27.25 21.58
C ILE A 115 29.07 26.94 21.32
N ASN A 116 30.00 27.60 22.02
CA ASN A 116 31.44 27.35 21.88
C ASN A 116 31.86 25.97 22.39
N THR A 117 31.01 25.33 23.20
CA THR A 117 31.22 23.96 23.70
C THR A 117 30.66 22.90 22.77
N VAL A 118 29.90 23.30 21.74
CA VAL A 118 29.34 22.38 20.74
C VAL A 118 30.44 21.97 19.77
N GLN A 119 30.68 20.66 19.65
CA GLN A 119 31.64 20.14 18.67
C GLN A 119 30.93 19.87 17.35
N ILE A 120 31.42 20.46 16.27
CA ILE A 120 30.89 20.26 14.93
C ILE A 120 31.77 19.23 14.21
N LYS A 121 31.14 18.22 13.62
CA LYS A 121 31.77 17.20 12.79
C LYS A 121 31.06 17.15 11.45
N ASN A 122 31.80 17.30 10.36
CA ASN A 122 31.26 17.09 9.03
C ASN A 122 31.90 15.86 8.39
N GLU A 123 31.07 15.01 7.81
CA GLU A 123 31.47 13.73 7.24
C GLU A 123 30.77 13.50 5.91
N VAL A 124 31.58 13.43 4.84
CA VAL A 124 31.08 13.20 3.49
C VAL A 124 30.90 11.70 3.28
N LEU A 125 29.65 11.23 3.29
CA LEU A 125 29.26 9.84 3.01
C LEU A 125 29.19 9.63 1.49
N ARG A 126 30.37 9.51 0.86
CA ARG A 126 30.51 9.40 -0.61
C ARG A 126 29.77 8.20 -1.21
N GLU A 127 29.70 7.08 -0.50
CA GLU A 127 29.01 5.88 -0.97
C GLU A 127 27.49 6.07 -1.06
N GLU A 128 26.93 6.95 -0.21
CA GLU A 128 25.50 7.22 -0.12
C GLU A 128 25.08 8.50 -0.86
N GLY A 129 26.05 9.28 -1.34
CA GLY A 129 25.79 10.58 -1.95
C GLY A 129 25.23 11.61 -0.98
N LEU A 130 25.57 11.49 0.31
CA LEU A 130 25.13 12.39 1.38
C LEU A 130 26.29 13.08 2.09
N ASP A 131 26.07 14.30 2.56
CA ASP A 131 26.95 14.99 3.50
C ASP A 131 26.29 15.03 4.88
N ARG A 132 26.97 14.45 5.88
CA ARG A 132 26.48 14.34 7.25
C ARG A 132 27.11 15.43 8.11
N PHE A 133 26.26 16.36 8.53
CA PHE A 133 26.63 17.41 9.46
C PHE A 133 26.16 17.07 10.87
N ALA A 134 27.09 16.61 11.70
CA ALA A 134 26.83 16.22 13.08
C ALA A 134 27.33 17.26 14.07
N MET A 135 26.56 17.48 15.13
CA MET A 135 26.85 18.41 16.21
C MET A 135 26.70 17.70 17.55
N ILE A 136 27.73 17.82 18.39
CA ILE A 136 27.74 17.24 19.74
C ILE A 136 27.44 18.38 20.70
N VAL A 137 26.22 18.38 21.24
CA VAL A 137 25.71 19.38 22.16
C VAL A 137 25.88 18.88 23.60
N PRO A 138 26.70 19.53 24.44
CA PRO A 138 26.79 19.20 25.85
C PRO A 138 25.60 19.79 26.60
N LEU A 139 24.83 18.93 27.25
CA LEU A 139 23.68 19.30 28.05
C LEU A 139 23.95 19.01 29.52
N GLN A 140 23.81 20.03 30.35
CA GLN A 140 23.99 19.94 31.80
C GLN A 140 22.63 20.11 32.48
N GLY A 141 22.21 19.11 33.26
CA GLY A 141 20.96 19.19 34.02
C GLY A 141 20.36 17.83 34.36
N GLY A 142 19.13 17.83 34.85
CA GLY A 142 18.40 16.59 35.11
C GLY A 142 17.77 16.01 33.84
N TYR A 143 17.19 14.81 33.97
CA TYR A 143 16.43 14.14 32.89
C TYR A 143 15.32 15.01 32.28
N ALA A 144 14.71 15.90 33.08
CA ALA A 144 13.69 16.84 32.61
C ALA A 144 14.24 17.82 31.55
N SER A 145 15.49 18.28 31.70
CA SER A 145 16.13 19.17 30.72
C SER A 145 16.42 18.44 29.42
N LEU A 146 16.91 17.18 29.50
CA LEU A 146 17.11 16.33 28.34
C LEU A 146 15.81 16.14 27.55
N ARG A 147 14.72 15.76 28.22
CA ARG A 147 13.43 15.53 27.57
C ARG A 147 12.92 16.79 26.86
N LYS A 148 13.04 17.95 27.51
CA LYS A 148 12.65 19.23 26.90
C LYS A 148 13.49 19.56 25.67
N PHE A 149 14.80 19.30 25.72
CA PHE A 149 15.69 19.52 24.59
C PHE A 149 15.34 18.60 23.42
N LEU A 150 15.17 17.30 23.67
CA LEU A 150 14.75 16.34 22.64
C LEU A 150 13.42 16.74 22.00
N GLN A 151 12.45 17.13 22.83
CA GLN A 151 11.15 17.60 22.34
C GLN A 151 11.28 18.88 21.49
N ALA A 152 12.19 19.79 21.84
CA ALA A 152 12.44 21.01 21.07
C ALA A 152 13.13 20.71 19.73
N VAL A 153 14.07 19.77 19.71
CA VAL A 153 14.70 19.29 18.46
C VAL A 153 13.68 18.59 17.57
N GLU A 154 12.83 17.72 18.13
CA GLU A 154 11.76 17.02 17.40
C GLU A 154 10.67 17.96 16.87
N ALA A 155 10.41 19.06 17.56
CA ALA A 155 9.43 20.07 17.14
C ALA A 155 9.97 21.06 16.11
N SER A 156 11.27 21.00 15.79
CA SER A 156 11.88 21.91 14.83
C SER A 156 11.41 21.62 13.41
N GLU A 157 11.21 22.68 12.62
CA GLU A 157 10.85 22.58 11.20
C GLU A 157 12.02 22.08 10.33
N LYS A 158 13.24 22.06 10.88
CA LYS A 158 14.44 21.64 10.15
C LYS A 158 14.73 20.17 10.39
N PHE A 159 15.15 19.48 9.34
CA PHE A 159 15.47 18.05 9.41
C PHE A 159 16.73 17.81 10.26
N MET A 160 16.51 17.37 11.49
CA MET A 160 17.54 17.04 12.47
C MET A 160 17.21 15.69 13.10
N VAL A 161 18.21 14.83 13.19
CA VAL A 161 18.09 13.48 13.74
C VAL A 161 18.98 13.37 14.97
N VAL A 162 18.42 12.89 16.08
CA VAL A 162 19.20 12.57 17.28
C VAL A 162 19.79 11.17 17.12
N GLU A 163 21.09 11.07 16.90
CA GLU A 163 21.76 9.80 16.64
C GLU A 163 22.24 9.11 17.91
N ARG A 164 22.73 9.90 18.87
CA ARG A 164 23.38 9.36 20.07
C ARG A 164 23.18 10.25 21.28
N VAL A 165 22.87 9.64 22.41
CA VAL A 165 22.87 10.30 23.73
C VAL A 165 23.87 9.56 24.60
N ALA A 166 24.95 10.24 24.98
CA ALA A 166 26.00 9.69 25.83
C ALA A 166 25.98 10.38 27.21
N LEU A 167 26.06 9.61 28.29
CA LEU A 167 26.24 10.15 29.64
C LEU A 167 27.74 10.28 29.91
N ASP A 168 28.20 11.51 30.11
CA ASP A 168 29.62 11.84 30.34
C ASP A 168 29.99 11.77 31.83
N GLY A 169 29.01 11.99 32.72
CA GLY A 169 29.21 11.85 34.15
C GLY A 169 28.02 12.28 35.02
N VAL A 170 28.09 11.92 36.30
CA VAL A 170 27.17 12.36 37.35
C VAL A 170 27.98 13.13 38.38
N SER A 171 27.77 14.44 38.49
CA SER A 171 28.47 15.25 39.49
C SER A 171 27.91 14.94 40.88
N HIS A 172 28.70 14.25 41.71
CA HIS A 172 28.35 13.87 43.07
C HIS A 172 28.69 15.00 44.05
N GLY A 173 27.84 16.03 44.11
CA GLY A 173 27.79 17.02 45.18
C GLY A 173 26.45 16.94 45.92
N ALA A 174 26.34 17.45 47.15
CA ALA A 174 25.16 17.32 48.03
C ALA A 174 23.79 17.79 47.44
N ALA A 175 23.79 18.37 46.24
CA ALA A 175 22.64 18.69 45.39
C ALA A 175 22.55 17.78 44.14
N ALA A 176 22.85 16.48 44.28
CA ALA A 176 23.00 15.51 43.20
C ALA A 176 21.72 15.30 42.38
N ARG A 177 21.52 16.10 41.32
CA ARG A 177 20.64 15.80 40.17
C ARG A 177 21.14 16.38 38.84
N ASN A 178 22.41 16.78 38.74
CA ASN A 178 22.97 17.29 37.49
C ASN A 178 23.71 16.16 36.76
N LEU A 179 23.08 15.67 35.69
CA LEU A 179 23.66 14.78 34.70
C LEU A 179 24.38 15.64 33.66
N GLN A 180 25.54 15.19 33.21
CA GLN A 180 26.23 15.74 32.06
C GLN A 180 26.09 14.78 30.90
N LEU A 181 25.40 15.23 29.85
CA LEU A 181 25.04 14.43 28.69
C LEU A 181 25.62 15.08 27.43
N ASN A 182 26.11 14.26 26.50
CA ASN A 182 26.53 14.69 25.18
C ASN A 182 25.55 14.11 24.16
N ILE A 183 24.80 14.98 23.50
CA ILE A 183 23.80 14.61 22.50
C ILE A 183 24.37 14.88 21.12
N THR A 184 24.38 13.87 20.26
CA THR A 184 24.79 14.00 18.86
C THR A 184 23.54 14.20 18.02
N VAL A 185 23.39 15.39 17.45
CA VAL A 185 22.33 15.75 16.51
C VAL A 185 22.96 15.87 15.14
N ALA A 186 22.40 15.20 14.13
CA ALA A 186 22.90 15.23 12.76
C ALA A 186 21.82 15.71 11.79
N SER A 187 22.26 16.46 10.79
CA SER A 187 21.48 16.78 9.60
C SER A 187 22.17 16.18 8.38
N TYR A 188 21.39 15.75 7.41
CA TYR A 188 21.84 15.08 6.19
C TYR A 188 21.52 15.97 5.00
N PHE A 189 22.49 16.13 4.11
CA PHE A 189 22.36 16.93 2.89
C PHE A 189 22.70 16.09 1.67
N SER A 190 22.05 16.36 0.55
CA SER A 190 22.42 15.74 -0.73
C SER A 190 23.74 16.32 -1.26
N LEU A 191 24.67 15.45 -1.69
CA LEU A 191 25.91 15.85 -2.39
C LEU A 191 25.66 16.27 -3.84
N ALA A 192 24.47 15.99 -4.39
CA ALA A 192 24.11 16.40 -5.74
C ALA A 192 23.94 17.93 -5.76
N SER A 193 24.98 18.63 -6.18
CA SER A 193 24.88 20.04 -6.56
C SER A 193 23.91 20.12 -7.75
N PRO A 194 22.80 20.87 -7.66
CA PRO A 194 21.86 21.04 -8.77
C PRO A 194 22.58 21.82 -9.87
N GLY A 195 23.19 21.11 -10.82
CA GLY A 195 23.97 21.73 -11.89
C GLY A 195 25.02 20.86 -12.59
N GLN A 196 25.14 19.55 -12.30
CA GLN A 196 26.14 18.69 -12.98
C GLN A 196 25.56 17.53 -13.80
N ASP A 197 24.24 17.43 -13.97
CA ASP A 197 23.60 16.40 -14.84
C ASP A 197 23.35 16.87 -16.28
N GLU A 198 23.90 18.03 -16.70
CA GLU A 198 23.92 18.46 -18.11
C GLU A 198 25.37 18.51 -18.63
N SER A 199 25.91 17.35 -19.03
CA SER A 199 27.10 17.24 -19.90
C SER A 199 27.08 15.93 -20.68
#